data_AF-A0A7X9JL66-F1
#
_entry.id   AF-A0A7X9JL66-F1
#
_cell.length_a   1.000
_cell.length_b   1.000
_cell.length_c   1.000
_cell.angle_alpha   90.00
_cell.angle_beta   90.00
_cell.angle_gamma   90.00
#
_symmetry.space_group_name_H-M   'P 1'
#
loop_
_entity.id
_entity.type
_entity.pdbx_description
1 polymer ?
#
loop_
_entity_poly.entity_id
_entity_poly.type
_entity_poly.pdbx_seq_one_letter_code
_entity_poly.pdbx_strand_id
1 'polypeptide(L)'
;MKYILIFVAFQFFILNLIAQNDTTDHRFISKKNESIIINLLNNQWMQVKDPIKTMPVSLGIDIYAFKQLLKKDRTFNISLGIGISSQNVHNNSLPYDSLDVTYFKLIPGGYEYTKNKLTTSYIDIPLEINLVTKSDKRNRNFKLALGGRFGLLISNYIKYVGEDFRNK
;
A
#
# COMPACT_ATOMS: atom_id res chain seq x y z
N MET A 1 -10.51 2.02 -33.88
CA MET A 1 -11.66 2.89 -33.48
C MET A 1 -12.02 2.78 -31.99
N LYS A 2 -12.02 1.59 -31.37
CA LYS A 2 -12.36 1.40 -29.94
C LYS A 2 -11.55 2.25 -28.95
N TYR A 3 -10.23 2.41 -29.17
CA TYR A 3 -9.36 3.19 -28.29
C TYR A 3 -9.50 4.71 -28.45
N ILE A 4 -9.94 5.18 -29.62
CA ILE A 4 -10.16 6.60 -29.90
C ILE A 4 -11.39 7.11 -29.12
N LEU A 5 -12.46 6.30 -29.08
CA LEU A 5 -13.65 6.60 -28.30
C LEU A 5 -13.37 6.69 -26.79
N ILE A 6 -12.51 5.81 -26.27
CA ILE A 6 -12.07 5.83 -24.87
C ILE A 6 -11.22 7.08 -24.59
N PHE A 7 -10.32 7.46 -25.51
CA PHE A 7 -9.49 8.64 -25.36
C PHE A 7 -10.30 9.94 -25.38
N VAL A 8 -11.31 10.04 -26.26
CA VAL A 8 -12.23 11.19 -26.32
C VAL A 8 -13.11 11.26 -25.06
N ALA A 9 -13.62 10.13 -24.58
CA ALA A 9 -14.39 10.09 -23.33
C ALA A 9 -13.54 10.51 -22.11
N PHE A 10 -12.25 10.14 -22.10
CA PHE A 10 -11.32 10.53 -21.04
C PHE A 10 -11.02 12.04 -21.07
N GLN A 11 -10.90 12.65 -22.26
CA GLN A 11 -10.72 14.10 -22.39
C GLN A 11 -11.95 14.91 -21.91
N PHE A 12 -13.17 14.44 -22.16
CA PHE A 12 -14.39 15.09 -21.66
C PHE A 12 -14.51 15.05 -20.13
N PHE A 13 -13.94 14.03 -19.47
CA PHE A 13 -13.92 13.95 -18.01
C PHE A 13 -12.98 14.99 -17.38
N ILE A 14 -11.84 15.30 -18.04
CA ILE A 14 -10.85 16.26 -17.54
C ILE A 14 -11.38 17.70 -17.58
N LEU A 15 -12.21 18.06 -18.58
CA LEU A 15 -12.75 19.42 -18.72
C LEU A 15 -13.74 19.80 -17.61
N ASN A 16 -14.48 18.83 -17.06
CA ASN A 16 -15.41 19.07 -15.95
C ASN A 16 -14.70 19.37 -14.61
N LEU A 17 -13.42 18.99 -14.47
CA LEU A 17 -12.64 19.21 -13.24
C LEU A 17 -12.15 20.67 -13.09
N ILE A 18 -12.09 21.44 -14.19
CA ILE A 18 -11.46 22.79 -14.21
C ILE A 18 -12.52 23.91 -14.04
N ALA A 19 -13.82 23.63 -14.10
CA ALA A 19 -14.87 24.64 -14.25
C ALA A 19 -15.46 25.25 -12.95
N GLN A 20 -14.91 24.97 -11.76
CA GLN A 20 -15.48 25.51 -10.50
C GLN A 20 -14.66 26.70 -9.96
N ASN A 21 -15.06 27.91 -10.39
CA ASN A 21 -14.61 29.17 -9.78
C ASN A 21 -15.67 29.68 -8.79
N ASP A 22 -15.60 29.23 -7.53
CA ASP A 22 -16.27 29.91 -6.43
C ASP A 22 -15.37 31.00 -5.84
N THR A 23 -15.83 32.25 -5.93
CA THR A 23 -15.21 33.48 -5.41
C THR A 23 -15.72 33.86 -4.01
N THR A 24 -15.92 32.88 -3.12
CA THR A 24 -16.28 33.18 -1.73
C THR A 24 -15.06 33.10 -0.80
N ASP A 25 -14.59 34.29 -0.42
CA ASP A 25 -13.57 34.48 0.61
C ASP A 25 -14.18 34.23 1.99
N HIS A 26 -14.09 32.99 2.47
CA HIS A 26 -14.37 32.69 3.87
C HIS A 26 -13.05 32.77 4.64
N ARG A 27 -13.02 33.42 5.80
CA ARG A 27 -11.87 33.35 6.71
C ARG A 27 -11.74 31.91 7.22
N PHE A 28 -10.88 31.14 6.57
CA PHE A 28 -10.69 29.73 6.89
C PHE A 28 -9.71 29.58 8.05
N ILE A 29 -10.19 28.99 9.16
CA ILE A 29 -9.32 28.49 10.23
C ILE A 29 -8.34 27.50 9.59
N SER A 30 -7.05 27.80 9.62
CA SER A 30 -6.01 26.90 9.14
C SER A 30 -5.91 25.69 10.07
N LYS A 31 -6.79 24.70 9.89
CA LYS A 31 -6.66 23.43 10.60
C LYS A 31 -5.40 22.73 10.11
N LYS A 32 -4.55 22.34 11.06
CA LYS A 32 -3.42 21.45 10.82
C LYS A 32 -3.98 20.08 10.42
N ASN A 33 -3.66 19.60 9.21
CA ASN A 33 -4.13 18.30 8.75
C ASN A 33 -3.25 17.21 9.34
N GLU A 34 -3.67 16.70 10.50
CA GLU A 34 -3.19 15.45 11.05
C GLU A 34 -4.19 14.35 10.67
N SER A 35 -3.70 13.21 10.20
CA SER A 35 -4.55 12.12 9.73
C SER A 35 -4.02 10.78 10.17
N ILE A 36 -4.93 9.91 10.61
CA ILE A 36 -4.67 8.48 10.79
C ILE A 36 -5.21 7.77 9.54
N ILE A 37 -4.38 6.97 8.89
CA ILE A 37 -4.71 6.20 7.70
C ILE A 37 -4.59 4.72 8.04
N ILE A 38 -5.61 3.95 7.69
CA ILE A 38 -5.61 2.48 7.79
C ILE A 38 -5.73 1.92 6.38
N ASN A 39 -4.73 1.17 5.95
CA ASN A 39 -4.69 0.55 4.63
C ASN A 39 -4.98 -0.94 4.73
N LEU A 40 -5.81 -1.44 3.83
CA LEU A 40 -5.96 -2.88 3.59
C LEU A 40 -5.28 -3.22 2.27
N LEU A 41 -4.31 -4.13 2.34
CA LEU A 41 -3.42 -4.44 1.23
C LEU A 41 -3.66 -5.85 0.69
N ASN A 42 -3.37 -6.05 -0.58
CA ASN A 42 -3.12 -7.36 -1.18
C ASN A 42 -1.65 -7.41 -1.61
N ASN A 43 -0.85 -8.26 -0.99
CA ASN A 43 0.58 -8.36 -1.27
C ASN A 43 0.85 -9.53 -2.22
N GLN A 44 1.69 -9.30 -3.22
CA GLN A 44 2.16 -10.30 -4.17
C GLN A 44 3.66 -10.16 -4.38
N TRP A 45 4.33 -11.27 -4.64
CA TRP A 45 5.70 -11.21 -5.16
C TRP A 45 5.67 -10.97 -6.66
N MET A 46 6.54 -10.09 -7.13
CA MET A 46 6.74 -9.87 -8.56
C MET A 46 7.70 -10.91 -9.11
N GLN A 47 7.51 -11.32 -10.37
CA GLN A 47 8.45 -12.19 -11.10
C GLN A 47 8.74 -13.54 -10.40
N VAL A 48 7.72 -14.13 -9.77
CA VAL A 48 7.83 -15.49 -9.22
C VAL A 48 8.14 -16.46 -10.36
N LYS A 49 9.21 -17.24 -10.22
CA LYS A 49 9.61 -18.26 -11.19
C LYS A 49 8.96 -19.60 -10.86
N ASP A 50 8.47 -20.30 -11.88
CA ASP A 50 8.02 -21.70 -11.73
C ASP A 50 9.15 -22.58 -11.16
N PRO A 51 8.86 -23.53 -10.25
CA PRO A 51 7.54 -24.02 -9.83
C PRO A 51 6.93 -23.28 -8.61
N ILE A 52 7.55 -22.20 -8.15
CA ILE A 52 7.04 -21.44 -7.00
C ILE A 52 5.82 -20.64 -7.44
N LYS A 53 4.78 -20.64 -6.61
CA LYS A 53 3.52 -19.94 -6.85
C LYS A 53 3.09 -19.21 -5.59
N THR A 54 2.62 -17.97 -5.76
CA THR A 54 1.94 -17.21 -4.71
C THR A 54 0.43 -17.38 -4.84
N MET A 55 -0.28 -17.30 -3.72
CA MET A 55 -1.75 -17.27 -3.79
C MET A 55 -2.21 -15.91 -4.33
N PRO A 56 -3.29 -15.85 -5.14
CA PRO A 56 -3.83 -14.59 -5.67
C PRO A 56 -4.25 -13.59 -4.59
N VAL A 57 -4.56 -14.06 -3.39
CA VAL A 57 -4.95 -13.22 -2.26
C VAL A 57 -4.03 -13.41 -1.07
N SER A 58 -3.30 -12.34 -0.70
CA SER A 58 -2.56 -12.28 0.55
C SER A 58 -2.76 -10.94 1.24
N LEU A 59 -3.64 -10.92 2.24
CA LEU A 59 -4.04 -9.69 2.92
C LEU A 59 -2.95 -9.15 3.84
N GLY A 60 -2.76 -7.83 3.83
CA GLY A 60 -1.93 -7.09 4.79
C GLY A 60 -2.65 -5.86 5.32
N ILE A 61 -2.06 -5.23 6.33
CA ILE A 61 -2.59 -4.02 6.96
C ILE A 61 -1.46 -3.05 7.28
N ASP A 62 -1.72 -1.76 7.04
CA ASP A 62 -0.87 -0.67 7.52
C ASP A 62 -1.68 0.32 8.34
N ILE A 63 -1.04 0.91 9.35
CA ILE A 63 -1.61 1.98 10.15
C ILE A 63 -0.58 3.10 10.23
N TYR A 64 -0.93 4.27 9.72
CA TYR A 64 -0.05 5.43 9.64
C TYR A 64 -0.67 6.65 10.30
N ALA A 65 0.14 7.39 11.06
CA ALA A 65 -0.19 8.73 11.54
C ALA A 65 0.66 9.74 10.76
N PHE A 66 0.01 10.68 10.08
CA PHE A 66 0.66 11.72 9.30
C PHE A 66 0.55 13.09 9.96
N LYS A 67 1.64 13.84 9.83
CA LYS A 67 1.71 15.26 10.14
C LYS A 67 2.12 16.02 8.88
N GLN A 68 1.35 17.04 8.55
CA GLN A 68 1.70 17.97 7.49
C GLN A 68 2.94 18.79 7.89
N LEU A 69 3.99 18.75 7.06
CA LEU A 69 5.25 19.48 7.27
C LEU A 69 5.25 20.82 6.56
N LEU A 70 4.91 20.83 5.26
CA LEU A 70 4.95 22.01 4.43
C LEU A 70 3.58 22.23 3.79
N LYS A 71 3.15 23.49 3.79
CA LYS A 71 1.93 23.96 3.14
C LYS A 71 2.30 25.16 2.29
N LYS A 72 2.44 24.96 0.99
CA LYS A 72 2.67 26.07 0.05
C LYS A 72 1.36 26.82 -0.16
N ASP A 73 0.29 26.08 -0.44
CA ASP A 73 -1.04 26.60 -0.72
C ASP A 73 -2.11 25.73 -0.03
N ARG A 74 -3.39 26.10 -0.19
CA ARG A 74 -4.51 25.28 0.31
C ARG A 74 -4.61 23.93 -0.43
N THR A 75 -4.12 23.87 -1.67
CA THR A 75 -4.25 22.72 -2.56
C THR A 75 -3.04 21.80 -2.57
N PHE A 76 -1.89 22.25 -2.09
CA PHE A 76 -0.66 21.46 -2.13
C PHE A 76 -0.01 21.38 -0.75
N ASN A 77 0.31 20.16 -0.32
CA ASN A 77 1.04 19.95 0.92
C ASN A 77 1.95 18.73 0.88
N ILE A 78 2.95 18.73 1.76
CA ILE A 78 3.83 17.60 2.01
C ILE A 78 3.59 17.14 3.44
N SER A 79 3.36 15.84 3.61
CA SER A 79 3.12 15.19 4.90
C SER A 79 4.14 14.11 5.14
N LEU A 80 4.64 14.07 6.37
CA LEU A 80 5.49 13.00 6.86
C LEU A 80 4.74 12.26 7.95
N GLY A 81 4.83 10.95 7.95
CA GLY A 81 4.18 10.11 8.94
C GLY A 81 5.13 9.14 9.61
N ILE A 82 4.55 8.42 10.57
CA ILE A 82 5.12 7.26 11.21
C ILE A 82 4.01 6.21 11.31
N GLY A 83 4.38 4.93 11.24
CA GLY A 83 3.47 3.89 11.68
C GLY A 83 4.04 2.51 11.54
N ILE A 84 3.14 1.55 11.44
CA ILE A 84 3.45 0.13 11.43
C ILE A 84 2.72 -0.55 10.28
N SER A 85 3.37 -1.56 9.71
CA SER A 85 2.75 -2.40 8.69
C SER A 85 2.97 -3.86 9.01
N SER A 86 2.01 -4.69 8.60
CA SER A 86 2.10 -6.14 8.62
C SER A 86 1.67 -6.69 7.27
N GLN A 87 2.63 -7.28 6.57
CA GLN A 87 2.45 -7.83 5.24
C GLN A 87 2.49 -9.35 5.31
N ASN A 88 1.63 -9.99 4.53
CA ASN A 88 1.60 -11.43 4.39
C ASN A 88 1.73 -11.78 2.92
N VAL A 89 2.54 -12.78 2.59
CA VAL A 89 2.60 -13.38 1.26
C VAL A 89 2.45 -14.89 1.38
N HIS A 90 1.34 -15.42 0.87
CA HIS A 90 1.10 -16.86 0.83
C HIS A 90 1.74 -17.46 -0.41
N ASN A 91 2.45 -18.57 -0.24
CA ASN A 91 3.19 -19.23 -1.31
C ASN A 91 3.32 -20.75 -1.05
N ASN A 92 3.81 -21.51 -2.02
CA ASN A 92 4.02 -22.97 -1.92
C ASN A 92 5.49 -23.37 -1.63
N SER A 93 6.27 -22.48 -1.02
CA SER A 93 7.71 -22.65 -0.80
C SER A 93 8.14 -22.26 0.62
N LEU A 94 9.30 -22.74 1.05
CA LEU A 94 9.90 -22.40 2.33
C LEU A 94 11.31 -21.87 2.09
N PRO A 95 11.76 -20.88 2.88
CA PRO A 95 13.14 -20.42 2.79
C PRO A 95 14.05 -21.52 3.35
N TYR A 96 15.15 -21.71 2.66
CA TYR A 96 16.31 -22.47 3.10
C TYR A 96 17.47 -21.48 3.17
N ASP A 97 18.20 -21.56 4.26
CA ASP A 97 19.38 -20.73 4.49
C ASP A 97 20.61 -21.64 4.45
N SER A 98 21.52 -21.37 3.52
CA SER A 98 22.76 -22.10 3.39
C SER A 98 23.88 -21.10 3.16
N LEU A 99 24.79 -21.00 4.15
CA LEU A 99 26.05 -20.23 4.16
C LEU A 99 26.11 -19.14 3.08
N ASP A 100 25.50 -18.00 3.39
CA ASP A 100 25.42 -16.75 2.61
C ASP A 100 24.32 -16.65 1.53
N VAL A 101 23.54 -17.72 1.30
CA VAL A 101 22.42 -17.69 0.34
C VAL A 101 21.12 -18.16 0.98
N THR A 102 20.18 -17.22 1.09
CA THR A 102 18.78 -17.54 1.36
C THR A 102 18.02 -17.71 0.04
N TYR A 103 17.39 -18.86 -0.14
CA TYR A 103 16.55 -19.15 -1.31
C TYR A 103 15.27 -19.88 -0.90
N PHE A 104 14.25 -19.80 -1.74
CA PHE A 104 13.00 -20.51 -1.52
C PHE A 104 13.02 -21.87 -2.23
N LYS A 105 12.72 -22.94 -1.50
CA LYS A 105 12.55 -24.29 -2.04
C LYS A 105 11.08 -24.68 -1.94
N LEU A 106 10.58 -25.36 -2.97
CA LEU A 106 9.21 -25.88 -2.98
C LEU A 106 8.96 -26.81 -1.78
N ILE A 107 7.76 -26.75 -1.21
CA ILE A 107 7.30 -27.78 -0.27
C ILE A 107 7.25 -29.12 -1.04
N PRO A 108 7.87 -30.21 -0.54
CA PRO A 108 7.88 -31.49 -1.25
C PRO A 108 6.47 -31.98 -1.60
N GLY A 109 6.33 -32.61 -2.78
CA GLY A 109 5.08 -33.24 -3.17
C GLY A 109 4.73 -34.43 -2.27
N GLY A 110 3.43 -34.73 -2.15
CA GLY A 110 2.93 -35.82 -1.31
C GLY A 110 2.62 -35.41 0.14
N TYR A 111 2.76 -34.14 0.48
CA TYR A 111 2.36 -33.57 1.76
C TYR A 111 1.22 -32.58 1.59
N GLU A 112 0.17 -32.75 2.38
CA GLU A 112 -0.95 -31.80 2.38
C GLU A 112 -0.68 -30.64 3.34
N TYR A 113 -0.96 -29.41 2.88
CA TYR A 113 -0.90 -28.23 3.72
C TYR A 113 -2.05 -27.28 3.43
N THR A 114 -2.59 -26.68 4.48
CA THR A 114 -3.69 -25.71 4.39
C THR A 114 -3.16 -24.28 4.28
N LYS A 115 -2.01 -23.99 4.90
CA LYS A 115 -1.49 -22.63 4.96
C LYS A 115 0.02 -22.62 4.93
N ASN A 116 0.58 -21.81 4.04
CA ASN A 116 1.99 -21.44 4.09
C ASN A 116 2.11 -19.97 3.70
N LYS A 117 2.61 -19.15 4.63
CA LYS A 117 2.81 -17.72 4.42
C LYS A 117 4.06 -17.19 5.09
N LEU A 118 4.73 -16.26 4.43
CA LEU A 118 5.72 -15.38 5.02
C LEU A 118 5.01 -14.13 5.52
N THR A 119 5.20 -13.81 6.80
CA THR A 119 4.72 -12.59 7.42
C THR A 119 5.91 -11.70 7.79
N THR A 120 5.86 -10.44 7.38
CA THR A 120 6.87 -9.42 7.69
C THR A 120 6.19 -8.18 8.27
N SER A 121 6.72 -7.68 9.37
CA SER A 121 6.23 -6.49 10.04
C SER A 121 7.30 -5.41 10.07
N TYR A 122 6.91 -4.17 9.82
CA TYR A 122 7.81 -3.03 9.73
C TYR A 122 7.36 -1.88 10.61
N ILE A 123 8.33 -1.09 11.06
CA ILE A 123 8.11 0.30 11.46
C ILE A 123 8.40 1.16 10.23
N ASP A 124 7.43 1.98 9.83
CA ASP A 124 7.48 2.76 8.60
C ASP A 124 7.55 4.27 8.86
N ILE A 125 8.26 4.95 7.98
CA ILE A 125 8.28 6.41 7.82
C ILE A 125 7.74 6.72 6.42
N PRO A 126 6.42 6.94 6.28
CA PRO A 126 5.82 7.34 5.01
C PRO A 126 5.95 8.85 4.75
N LEU A 127 6.21 9.21 3.48
CA LEU A 127 6.25 10.58 2.99
C LEU A 127 5.27 10.72 1.82
N GLU A 128 4.36 11.69 1.91
CA GLU A 128 3.34 11.95 0.91
C GLU A 128 3.37 13.40 0.41
N ILE A 129 3.27 13.55 -0.90
CA ILE A 129 2.93 14.79 -1.59
C ILE A 129 1.44 14.74 -1.89
N ASN A 130 0.71 15.75 -1.46
CA ASN A 130 -0.74 15.75 -1.42
C ASN A 130 -1.31 16.92 -2.22
N LEU A 131 -2.24 16.59 -3.11
CA LEU A 131 -3.08 17.52 -3.83
C LEU A 131 -4.50 17.45 -3.25
N VAL A 132 -4.98 18.56 -2.70
CA VAL A 132 -6.27 18.66 -2.02
C VAL A 132 -7.16 19.65 -2.76
N THR A 133 -8.41 19.27 -3.05
CA THR A 133 -9.38 20.19 -3.65
C THR A 133 -9.88 21.21 -2.63
N LYS A 134 -10.45 22.33 -3.10
CA LYS A 134 -11.07 23.30 -2.20
C LYS A 134 -12.17 22.62 -1.38
N SER A 135 -12.23 22.92 -0.08
CA SER A 135 -13.29 22.38 0.76
C SER A 135 -14.63 22.99 0.39
N ASP A 136 -15.69 22.19 0.37
CA ASP A 136 -17.06 22.67 0.19
C ASP A 136 -17.60 23.40 1.44
N LYS A 137 -18.84 23.89 1.39
CA LYS A 137 -19.53 24.54 2.54
C LYS A 137 -19.65 23.63 3.77
N ARG A 138 -19.50 22.31 3.60
CA ARG A 138 -19.51 21.29 4.67
C ARG A 138 -18.10 20.84 5.06
N ASN A 139 -17.08 21.57 4.61
CA ASN A 139 -15.66 21.30 4.82
C ASN A 139 -15.17 19.93 4.30
N ARG A 140 -15.82 19.36 3.29
CA ARG A 140 -15.39 18.14 2.60
C ARG A 140 -14.46 18.50 1.46
N ASN A 141 -13.39 17.73 1.27
CA ASN A 141 -12.45 17.87 0.18
C ASN A 141 -12.06 16.49 -0.36
N PHE A 142 -11.49 16.50 -1.56
CA PHE A 142 -10.87 15.32 -2.16
C PHE A 142 -9.36 15.47 -2.06
N LYS A 143 -8.66 14.41 -1.64
CA LYS A 143 -7.21 14.36 -1.49
C LYS A 143 -6.65 13.28 -2.42
N LEU A 144 -5.76 13.67 -3.32
CA LEU A 144 -4.88 12.77 -4.06
C LEU A 144 -3.51 12.82 -3.41
N ALA A 145 -2.97 11.66 -3.01
CA ALA A 145 -1.65 11.54 -2.39
C ALA A 145 -0.73 10.71 -3.27
N LEU A 146 0.49 11.18 -3.49
CA LEU A 146 1.57 10.46 -4.14
C LEU A 146 2.77 10.45 -3.21
N GLY A 147 3.32 9.28 -2.94
CA GLY A 147 4.36 9.17 -1.93
C GLY A 147 5.08 7.83 -1.96
N GLY A 148 6.01 7.71 -1.03
CA GLY A 148 6.72 6.47 -0.74
C GLY A 148 6.83 6.28 0.76
N ARG A 149 7.30 5.10 1.16
CA ARG A 149 7.61 4.82 2.56
C ARG A 149 8.96 4.13 2.68
N PHE A 150 9.64 4.42 3.78
CA PHE A 150 10.84 3.70 4.21
C PHE A 150 10.49 2.87 5.43
N GLY A 151 10.80 1.57 5.41
CA GLY A 151 10.42 0.63 6.47
C GLY A 151 11.63 -0.09 7.06
N LEU A 152 11.69 -0.19 8.39
CA LEU A 152 12.64 -1.03 9.12
C LEU A 152 11.94 -2.32 9.54
N LEU A 153 12.47 -3.47 9.12
CA LEU A 153 11.94 -4.79 9.45
C LEU A 153 12.14 -5.05 10.95
N ILE A 154 11.05 -5.24 11.69
CA ILE A 154 11.08 -5.53 13.13
C ILE A 154 10.78 -6.99 13.44
N SER A 155 10.08 -7.68 12.56
CA SER A 155 9.74 -9.09 12.75
C SER A 155 9.45 -9.75 11.40
N ASN A 156 9.97 -10.95 11.23
CA ASN A 156 9.67 -11.83 10.13
C ASN A 156 9.47 -13.25 10.67
N TYR A 157 8.41 -13.92 10.23
CA TYR A 157 8.17 -15.30 10.59
C TYR A 157 7.35 -16.00 9.51
N ILE A 158 7.39 -17.33 9.54
CA ILE A 158 6.61 -18.17 8.63
C ILE A 158 5.56 -18.90 9.41
N LYS A 159 4.34 -18.90 8.88
CA LYS A 159 3.24 -19.71 9.37
C LYS A 159 2.95 -20.81 8.37
N TYR A 160 3.36 -22.02 8.73
CA TYR A 160 3.02 -23.26 8.03
C TYR A 160 2.00 -24.05 8.86
N VAL A 161 0.94 -24.54 8.22
CA VAL A 161 -0.06 -25.43 8.79
C VAL A 161 -0.32 -26.53 7.77
N GLY A 162 0.13 -27.74 8.09
CA GLY A 162 0.07 -28.91 7.23
C GLY A 162 0.80 -30.07 7.87
N GLU A 163 0.95 -31.14 7.11
CA GLU A 163 1.69 -32.33 7.53
C GLU A 163 3.18 -32.00 7.77
N ASP A 164 3.78 -32.72 8.71
CA ASP A 164 5.20 -32.57 9.02
C ASP A 164 6.06 -33.33 8.01
N PHE A 165 6.84 -32.58 7.24
CA PHE A 165 7.81 -33.10 6.26
C PHE A 165 9.26 -32.96 6.74
N ARG A 166 9.51 -32.49 7.99
CA ARG A 166 10.87 -32.22 8.51
C ARG A 166 11.54 -33.44 9.15
N ASN A 167 10.78 -34.49 9.46
CA ASN A 167 11.23 -35.67 10.22
C ASN A 167 11.53 -36.91 9.35
N LYS A 168 11.95 -36.72 8.08
CA LYS A 168 12.41 -37.80 7.20
C LYS A 168 13.71 -37.45 6.50
#